data_AF-A0A966X609-F1
#
_entry.id   AF-A0A966X609-F1
#
_cell.length_a   1.000
_cell.length_b   1.000
_cell.length_c   1.000
_cell.angle_alpha   90.00
_cell.angle_beta   90.00
_cell.angle_gamma   90.00
#
_symmetry.space_group_name_H-M   'P 1'
#
loop_
_entity.id
_entity.type
_entity.pdbx_description
1 polymer ?
#
loop_
_entity_poly.entity_id
_entity_poly.type
_entity_poly.pdbx_seq_one_letter_code
_entity_poly.pdbx_strand_id
1 'polypeptide(L)'
;DVSDTDLIVPTLVSDPTVFPFWAADFLIVAIVAAAMSSMDSVLLVAASTLYKNLIAPFRATSSAAHQVKWTRFAVLGFAMTAAAMALNPPGDIVEITIFSGSLYAVCFFPAVLFGLYWERGTARSVLWSMLLGTIVLLLWILLGLKQTLHEVFPALLVAIITYYWLASSDDTVIHAQNRRGSEAH
;
A
#
# COMPACT_ATOMS: atom_id res chain seq x y z
N ASP A 1 -1.99 4.14 33.39
CA ASP A 1 -1.40 4.46 32.09
C ASP A 1 -1.31 3.22 31.25
N VAL A 2 -1.73 3.34 29.99
CA VAL A 2 -1.63 2.28 28.99
C VAL A 2 -0.14 2.02 28.79
N SER A 3 0.40 1.06 29.53
CA SER A 3 1.76 0.55 29.38
C SER A 3 1.91 0.13 27.93
N ASP A 4 2.84 0.77 27.20
CA ASP A 4 3.07 0.58 25.77
C ASP A 4 2.95 -0.89 25.37
N THR A 5 1.89 -1.22 24.63
CA THR A 5 1.59 -2.59 24.18
C THR A 5 2.76 -3.16 23.36
N ASP A 6 3.52 -2.28 22.72
CA ASP A 6 4.69 -2.58 21.90
C ASP A 6 5.89 -3.11 22.71
N LEU A 7 5.90 -2.95 24.04
CA LEU A 7 6.98 -3.40 24.94
C LEU A 7 6.71 -4.75 25.61
N ILE A 8 5.53 -5.34 25.43
CA ILE A 8 5.15 -6.61 26.10
C ILE A 8 6.05 -7.77 25.66
N VAL A 9 6.33 -7.89 24.36
CA VAL A 9 7.17 -8.99 23.85
C VAL A 9 8.64 -8.83 24.27
N PRO A 10 9.27 -7.64 24.13
CA PRO A 10 10.64 -7.41 24.62
C PRO A 10 10.81 -7.68 26.12
N THR A 11 9.84 -7.25 26.94
CA THR A 11 9.91 -7.42 28.40
C THR A 11 9.85 -8.88 28.81
N LEU A 12 8.99 -9.69 28.18
CA LEU A 12 8.90 -11.13 28.42
C LEU A 12 10.15 -11.90 27.98
N VAL A 13 10.82 -11.46 26.91
CA VAL A 13 12.07 -12.07 26.45
C VAL A 13 13.25 -11.74 27.37
N SER A 14 13.24 -10.57 28.01
CA SER A 14 14.28 -10.13 28.93
C SER A 14 14.17 -10.71 30.35
N ASP A 15 13.09 -11.44 30.66
CA ASP A 15 12.89 -12.02 31.98
C ASP A 15 13.80 -13.27 32.17
N PRO A 16 14.78 -13.20 33.10
CA PRO A 16 15.75 -14.28 33.31
C PRO A 16 15.12 -15.55 33.92
N THR A 17 13.86 -15.51 34.33
CA THR A 17 13.12 -16.69 34.81
C THR A 17 12.57 -17.56 33.68
N VAL A 18 12.43 -17.01 32.46
CA VAL A 18 11.80 -17.68 31.31
C VAL A 18 12.84 -18.21 30.32
N PHE A 19 13.92 -17.46 30.08
CA PHE A 19 15.00 -17.85 29.16
C PHE A 19 16.39 -17.70 29.79
N PRO A 20 17.32 -18.65 29.57
CA PRO A 20 18.72 -18.47 29.94
C PRO A 20 19.36 -17.37 29.07
N PHE A 21 20.30 -16.59 29.64
CA PHE A 21 20.90 -15.41 29.00
C PHE A 21 21.34 -15.63 27.53
N TRP A 22 21.99 -16.76 27.24
CA TRP A 22 22.46 -17.09 25.88
C TRP A 22 21.32 -17.28 24.87
N ALA A 23 20.15 -17.76 25.31
CA ALA A 23 18.99 -17.96 24.45
C ALA A 23 18.26 -16.64 24.17
N ALA A 24 18.21 -15.73 25.15
CA ALA A 24 17.63 -14.40 24.99
C ALA A 24 18.42 -13.57 23.97
N ASP A 25 19.76 -13.57 24.05
CA ASP A 25 20.63 -12.88 23.10
C ASP A 25 20.47 -13.43 21.67
N PHE A 26 20.45 -14.76 21.53
CA PHE A 26 20.24 -15.41 20.23
C PHE A 26 18.86 -15.07 19.64
N LEU A 27 17.81 -15.05 20.47
CA LEU A 27 16.45 -14.74 20.04
C LEU A 27 16.32 -13.30 19.54
N ILE A 28 16.90 -12.33 20.25
CA ILE A 28 16.89 -10.91 19.84
C ILE A 28 17.61 -10.75 18.50
N VAL A 29 18.80 -11.35 18.35
CA VAL A 29 19.55 -11.33 17.09
C VAL A 29 18.74 -11.98 15.95
N ALA A 30 18.06 -13.10 16.21
CA ALA A 30 17.23 -13.78 15.22
C ALA A 30 16.04 -12.92 14.77
N ILE A 31 15.35 -12.25 15.69
CA ILE A 31 14.21 -11.36 15.38
C ILE A 31 14.71 -10.16 14.56
N VAL A 32 15.81 -9.52 14.97
CA VAL A 32 16.39 -8.40 14.22
C VAL A 32 16.84 -8.83 12.82
N ALA A 33 17.47 -10.00 12.69
CA ALA A 33 17.87 -10.54 11.39
C ALA A 33 16.67 -10.82 10.48
N ALA A 34 15.59 -11.39 11.03
CA ALA A 34 14.34 -11.63 10.29
C ALA A 34 13.67 -10.31 9.84
N ALA A 35 13.65 -9.30 10.70
CA ALA A 35 13.14 -7.97 10.38
C ALA A 35 13.95 -7.31 9.26
N MET A 36 15.29 -7.35 9.33
CA MET A 36 16.17 -6.81 8.28
C MET A 36 15.92 -7.48 6.92
N SER A 37 15.80 -8.81 6.88
CA SER A 37 15.50 -9.54 5.63
C SER A 37 14.16 -9.12 4.99
N SER A 38 13.17 -8.80 5.83
CA SER A 38 11.85 -8.36 5.39
C SER A 38 11.91 -6.91 4.87
N MET A 39 12.60 -6.03 5.60
CA MET A 39 12.82 -4.64 5.21
C MET A 39 13.57 -4.54 3.88
N ASP A 40 14.63 -5.33 3.69
CA ASP A 40 15.40 -5.35 2.44
C ASP A 40 14.54 -5.73 1.25
N SER A 41 13.67 -6.72 1.41
CA SER A 41 12.75 -7.17 0.37
C SER A 41 11.73 -6.07 0.01
N VAL A 42 11.14 -5.41 1.00
CA VAL A 42 10.16 -4.33 0.79
C VAL A 42 10.81 -3.12 0.11
N LEU A 43 12.00 -2.70 0.58
CA LEU A 43 12.74 -1.59 -0.01
C LEU A 43 13.13 -1.87 -1.46
N LEU A 44 13.62 -3.08 -1.74
CA LEU A 44 14.00 -3.49 -3.10
C LEU A 44 12.79 -3.54 -4.03
N VAL A 45 11.67 -4.11 -3.57
CA VAL A 45 10.42 -4.16 -4.36
C VAL A 45 9.91 -2.75 -4.62
N ALA A 46 9.86 -1.88 -3.61
CA ALA A 46 9.43 -0.48 -3.75
C ALA A 46 10.32 0.28 -4.76
N ALA A 47 11.64 0.18 -4.61
CA ALA A 47 12.59 0.82 -5.52
C ALA A 47 12.52 0.28 -6.96
N SER A 48 12.32 -1.02 -7.12
CA SER A 48 12.18 -1.64 -8.45
C SER A 48 10.88 -1.23 -9.14
N THR A 49 9.79 -1.13 -8.36
CA THR A 49 8.47 -0.70 -8.85
C THR A 49 8.50 0.77 -9.22
N LEU A 50 9.14 1.61 -8.41
CA LEU A 50 9.37 3.03 -8.70
C LEU A 50 10.08 3.19 -10.05
N TYR A 51 11.17 2.46 -10.27
CA TYR A 51 11.88 2.50 -11.55
C TYR A 51 11.01 2.02 -12.71
N LYS A 52 10.38 0.86 -12.59
CA LYS A 52 9.57 0.26 -13.67
C LYS A 52 8.35 1.10 -14.04
N ASN A 53 7.70 1.73 -13.07
CA ASN A 53 6.44 2.46 -13.30
C ASN A 53 6.66 3.94 -13.63
N LEU A 54 7.69 4.59 -13.07
CA LEU A 54 7.88 6.04 -13.21
C LEU A 54 9.09 6.45 -14.03
N ILE A 55 10.11 5.59 -14.18
CA ILE A 55 11.37 5.97 -14.84
C ILE A 55 11.51 5.25 -16.19
N ALA A 56 11.23 3.95 -16.22
CA ALA A 56 11.36 3.12 -17.41
C ALA A 56 10.44 3.55 -18.57
N PRO A 57 9.15 3.91 -18.36
CA PRO A 57 8.27 4.29 -19.47
C PRO A 57 8.68 5.59 -20.17
N PHE A 58 9.40 6.46 -19.47
CA PHE A 58 9.88 7.73 -20.02
C PHE A 58 11.29 7.63 -20.63
N ARG A 59 11.95 6.46 -20.59
CA ARG A 59 13.25 6.24 -21.21
C ARG A 59 13.19 5.18 -22.31
N ALA A 60 13.40 5.61 -23.55
CA ALA A 60 13.38 4.75 -24.74
C ALA A 60 14.47 3.65 -24.76
N THR A 61 15.56 3.79 -23.99
CA THR A 61 16.61 2.77 -23.86
C THR A 61 17.30 2.90 -22.51
N SER A 62 17.27 1.85 -21.68
CA SER A 62 18.06 1.79 -20.45
C SER A 62 18.82 0.47 -20.39
N SER A 63 20.14 0.53 -20.13
CA SER A 63 20.93 -0.69 -19.90
C SER A 63 20.64 -1.27 -18.52
N ALA A 64 20.81 -2.59 -18.38
CA ALA A 64 20.64 -3.29 -17.09
C ALA A 64 21.52 -2.68 -15.99
N ALA A 65 22.75 -2.28 -16.31
CA ALA A 65 23.66 -1.63 -15.37
C ALA A 65 23.12 -0.28 -14.86
N HIS A 66 22.44 0.47 -15.73
CA HIS A 66 21.85 1.76 -15.37
C HIS A 66 20.61 1.59 -14.48
N GLN A 67 19.77 0.59 -14.78
CA GLN A 67 18.63 0.22 -13.93
C GLN A 67 19.09 -0.13 -12.51
N VAL A 68 20.11 -0.98 -12.37
CA VAL A 68 20.64 -1.37 -11.06
C VAL A 68 21.15 -0.17 -10.27
N LYS A 69 21.86 0.77 -10.93
CA LYS A 69 22.32 2.01 -10.28
C LYS A 69 21.15 2.84 -9.76
N TRP A 70 20.12 3.06 -10.58
CA TRP A 70 18.93 3.82 -10.18
C TRP A 70 18.18 3.18 -9.02
N THR A 71 17.98 1.86 -9.07
CA THR A 71 17.33 1.13 -7.97
C THR A 71 18.14 1.25 -6.68
N ARG A 72 19.47 1.18 -6.70
CA ARG A 72 20.31 1.38 -5.50
C ARG A 72 20.13 2.78 -4.89
N PHE A 73 20.10 3.82 -5.71
CA PHE A 73 19.84 5.19 -5.24
C PHE A 73 18.43 5.34 -4.66
N ALA A 74 17.43 4.72 -5.29
CA ALA A 74 16.06 4.73 -4.78
C ALA A 74 15.93 3.98 -3.44
N VAL A 75 16.58 2.82 -3.28
CA VAL A 75 16.65 2.11 -1.99
C VAL A 75 17.26 2.99 -0.91
N LEU A 76 18.38 3.65 -1.20
CA LEU A 76 19.02 4.58 -0.25
C LEU A 76 18.08 5.74 0.13
N GLY A 77 17.37 6.30 -0.85
CA GLY A 77 16.38 7.34 -0.63
C GLY A 77 15.25 6.89 0.30
N PHE A 78 14.62 5.74 0.01
CA PHE A 78 13.56 5.18 0.84
C PHE A 78 14.05 4.84 2.26
N ALA A 79 15.25 4.27 2.40
CA ALA A 79 15.84 3.96 3.70
C ALA A 79 16.08 5.22 4.53
N MET A 80 16.59 6.30 3.93
CA MET A 80 16.78 7.57 4.62
C MET A 80 15.45 8.20 5.04
N THR A 81 14.42 8.18 4.17
CA THR A 81 13.10 8.70 4.54
C THR A 81 12.45 7.89 5.65
N ALA A 82 12.57 6.56 5.61
CA ALA A 82 12.04 5.68 6.66
C ALA A 82 12.76 5.91 7.99
N ALA A 83 14.10 6.03 7.98
CA ALA A 83 14.88 6.35 9.17
C ALA A 83 14.50 7.72 9.76
N ALA A 84 14.28 8.73 8.91
CA ALA A 84 13.83 10.05 9.36
C ALA A 84 12.44 10.00 10.01
N MET A 85 11.49 9.26 9.43
CA MET A 85 10.16 9.06 10.03
C MET A 85 10.20 8.24 11.31
N ALA A 86 11.15 7.31 11.44
CA ALA A 86 11.33 6.50 12.65
C ALA A 86 11.78 7.33 13.87
N LEU A 87 12.45 8.47 13.66
CA LEU A 87 12.87 9.35 14.76
C LEU A 87 11.71 10.11 15.41
N ASN A 88 10.64 10.39 14.68
CA ASN A 88 9.42 11.02 15.18
C ASN A 88 8.21 10.29 14.59
N PRO A 89 7.83 9.13 15.17
CA PRO A 89 6.75 8.33 14.63
C PRO A 89 5.41 9.08 14.75
N PRO A 90 4.56 9.05 13.70
CA PRO A 90 3.27 9.74 13.70
C PRO A 90 2.19 9.04 14.54
N GLY A 91 2.43 7.82 15.02
CA GLY A 91 1.51 7.01 15.83
C GLY A 91 2.15 5.68 16.23
N ASP A 92 1.39 4.83 16.92
CA ASP A 92 1.85 3.51 17.37
C ASP A 92 2.09 2.56 16.18
N ILE A 93 2.93 1.54 16.38
CA ILE A 93 3.29 0.58 15.32
C ILE A 93 2.04 -0.10 14.75
N VAL A 94 1.08 -0.43 15.64
CA VAL A 94 -0.19 -1.05 15.26
C VAL A 94 -1.08 -0.09 14.46
N GLU A 95 -1.19 1.18 14.85
CA GLU A 95 -2.01 2.17 14.12
C GLU A 95 -1.46 2.42 12.72
N ILE A 96 -0.14 2.57 12.57
CA ILE A 96 0.52 2.77 11.28
C ILE A 96 0.33 1.55 10.37
N THR A 97 0.41 0.34 10.93
CA THR A 97 0.24 -0.90 10.18
C THR A 97 -1.21 -1.09 9.72
N ILE A 98 -2.18 -0.82 10.60
CA ILE A 98 -3.61 -0.84 10.25
C ILE A 98 -3.91 0.17 9.14
N PHE A 99 -3.37 1.38 9.23
CA PHE A 99 -3.50 2.40 8.19
C PHE A 99 -2.94 1.91 6.85
N SER A 100 -1.72 1.35 6.83
CA SER A 100 -1.13 0.80 5.59
C SER A 100 -1.96 -0.35 5.00
N GLY A 101 -2.41 -1.28 5.85
CA GLY A 101 -3.32 -2.37 5.46
C GLY A 101 -4.64 -1.88 4.88
N SER A 102 -5.17 -0.80 5.45
CA SER A 102 -6.40 -0.13 5.00
C SER A 102 -6.25 0.43 3.58
N LEU A 103 -5.12 1.10 3.28
CA LEU A 103 -4.83 1.58 1.93
C LEU A 103 -4.77 0.43 0.93
N TYR A 104 -4.09 -0.67 1.28
CA TYR A 104 -4.02 -1.85 0.42
C TYR A 104 -5.41 -2.43 0.15
N ALA A 105 -6.25 -2.55 1.17
CA ALA A 105 -7.62 -3.01 1.01
C ALA A 105 -8.42 -2.08 0.07
N VAL A 106 -8.41 -0.78 0.31
CA VAL A 106 -9.19 0.19 -0.50
C VAL A 106 -8.73 0.23 -1.96
N CYS A 107 -7.42 0.11 -2.21
CA CYS A 107 -6.88 0.13 -3.57
C CYS A 107 -7.11 -1.20 -4.31
N PHE A 108 -6.77 -2.32 -3.69
CA PHE A 108 -6.78 -3.62 -4.38
C PHE A 108 -8.15 -4.30 -4.37
N PHE A 109 -8.94 -4.14 -3.31
CA PHE A 109 -10.21 -4.88 -3.18
C PHE A 109 -11.18 -4.59 -4.32
N PRO A 110 -11.51 -3.33 -4.68
CA PRO A 110 -12.40 -3.06 -5.79
C PRO A 110 -11.83 -3.55 -7.12
N ALA A 111 -10.52 -3.33 -7.35
CA ALA A 111 -9.87 -3.71 -8.59
C ALA A 111 -9.84 -5.23 -8.81
N VAL A 112 -9.55 -6.02 -7.77
CA VAL A 112 -9.52 -7.48 -7.84
C VAL A 112 -10.94 -8.05 -7.91
N LEU A 113 -11.86 -7.57 -7.07
CA LEU A 113 -13.24 -8.05 -7.05
C LEU A 113 -13.92 -7.84 -8.40
N PHE A 114 -13.86 -6.62 -8.94
CA PHE A 114 -14.51 -6.33 -10.21
C PHE A 114 -13.70 -6.82 -11.41
N GLY A 115 -12.37 -6.87 -11.32
CA GLY A 115 -11.54 -7.45 -12.38
C GLY A 115 -11.77 -8.94 -12.59
N LEU A 116 -12.16 -9.68 -11.54
CA LEU A 116 -12.45 -11.12 -11.64
C LEU A 116 -13.90 -11.43 -11.99
N TYR A 117 -14.86 -10.65 -11.47
CA TYR A 117 -16.30 -10.95 -11.61
C TYR A 117 -17.04 -10.10 -12.65
N TRP A 118 -16.46 -8.99 -13.11
CA TRP A 118 -17.15 -8.03 -13.97
C TRP A 118 -16.37 -7.76 -15.26
N GLU A 119 -16.74 -8.46 -16.34
CA GLU A 119 -16.08 -8.36 -17.65
C GLU A 119 -16.17 -6.98 -18.31
N ARG A 120 -17.01 -6.07 -17.78
CA ARG A 120 -17.28 -4.73 -18.34
C ARG A 120 -16.43 -3.61 -17.73
N GLY A 121 -15.48 -3.94 -16.87
CA GLY A 121 -14.59 -2.96 -16.25
C GLY A 121 -13.59 -2.34 -17.23
N THR A 122 -13.49 -1.00 -17.27
CA THR A 122 -12.43 -0.31 -18.03
C THR A 122 -11.22 -0.04 -17.13
N ALA A 123 -10.03 0.06 -17.72
CA ALA A 123 -8.82 0.47 -16.98
C ALA A 123 -9.00 1.85 -16.32
N ARG A 124 -9.82 2.72 -16.94
CA ARG A 124 -10.16 4.03 -16.40
C ARG A 124 -10.98 3.90 -15.12
N SER A 125 -12.03 3.07 -15.10
CA SER A 125 -12.87 2.92 -13.90
C SER A 125 -12.10 2.40 -12.69
N VAL A 126 -11.16 1.47 -12.90
CA VAL A 126 -10.25 0.96 -11.86
C VAL A 126 -9.37 2.07 -11.28
N LEU A 127 -8.76 2.90 -12.13
CA LEU A 127 -7.87 3.97 -11.68
C LEU A 127 -8.61 5.03 -10.87
N TRP A 128 -9.81 5.43 -11.31
CA TRP A 128 -10.62 6.42 -10.59
C TRP A 128 -11.15 5.90 -9.26
N SER A 129 -11.53 4.62 -9.17
CA SER A 129 -11.98 4.04 -7.90
C SER A 129 -10.84 3.94 -6.88
N MET A 130 -9.65 3.53 -7.31
CA MET A 130 -8.44 3.54 -6.47
C MET A 130 -8.13 4.95 -5.95
N LEU A 131 -8.15 5.95 -6.83
CA LEU A 131 -7.81 7.32 -6.49
C LEU A 131 -8.83 7.93 -5.52
N LEU A 132 -10.12 7.85 -5.84
CA LEU A 132 -11.19 8.41 -5.01
C LEU A 132 -11.32 7.69 -3.67
N GLY A 133 -11.18 6.35 -3.65
CA GLY A 133 -11.16 5.59 -2.41
C GLY A 133 -10.02 6.02 -1.48
N THR A 134 -8.80 6.20 -2.02
CA THR A 134 -7.64 6.66 -1.25
C THR A 134 -7.83 8.08 -0.73
N ILE A 135 -8.37 8.99 -1.55
CA ILE A 135 -8.65 10.38 -1.13
C ILE A 135 -9.65 10.40 0.02
N VAL A 136 -10.74 9.64 -0.07
CA VAL A 136 -11.74 9.56 1.00
C VAL A 136 -11.14 9.01 2.29
N LEU A 137 -10.29 7.98 2.20
CA LEU A 137 -9.60 7.43 3.35
C LEU A 137 -8.73 8.50 4.04
N LEU A 138 -7.92 9.25 3.28
CA LEU A 138 -7.08 10.32 3.84
C LEU A 138 -7.91 11.45 4.45
N LEU A 139 -8.99 11.87 3.77
CA LEU A 139 -9.90 12.89 4.29
C LEU A 139 -10.58 12.44 5.59
N TRP A 140 -10.96 11.17 5.71
CA TRP A 140 -11.59 10.64 6.91
C TRP A 140 -10.68 10.72 8.13
N ILE A 141 -9.39 10.41 7.93
CA ILE A 141 -8.35 10.49 8.96
C ILE A 141 -8.10 11.95 9.35
N LEU A 142 -7.99 12.85 8.37
CA LEU A 142 -7.79 14.29 8.60
C LEU A 142 -8.95 14.93 9.37
N LEU A 143 -10.18 14.48 9.15
CA LEU A 143 -11.37 14.98 9.84
C LEU A 143 -11.54 14.41 11.26
N GLY A 144 -10.72 13.45 11.68
CA GLY A 144 -10.75 12.90 13.03
C GLY A 144 -11.99 12.05 13.35
N LEU A 145 -12.75 11.60 12.34
CA LEU A 145 -13.96 10.79 12.51
C LEU A 145 -13.70 9.32 12.89
N LYS A 146 -12.44 8.97 13.18
CA LYS A 146 -11.99 7.62 13.58
C LYS A 146 -12.66 7.06 14.84
N GLN A 147 -13.25 7.93 15.67
CA GLN A 147 -13.90 7.57 16.94
C GLN A 147 -15.26 6.85 16.77
N THR A 148 -15.93 6.98 15.62
CA THR A 148 -17.27 6.40 15.40
C THR A 148 -17.28 5.27 14.37
N LEU A 149 -16.48 5.36 13.31
CA LEU A 149 -16.32 4.33 12.29
C LEU A 149 -14.87 4.31 11.79
N HIS A 150 -14.31 3.09 11.69
CA HIS A 150 -12.98 2.88 11.12
C HIS A 150 -12.94 3.36 9.66
N GLU A 151 -11.93 4.15 9.29
CA GLU A 151 -11.78 4.81 7.99
C GLU A 151 -11.86 3.88 6.76
N VAL A 152 -11.63 2.57 6.94
CA VAL A 152 -11.68 1.56 5.86
C VAL A 152 -13.08 1.44 5.27
N PHE A 153 -14.12 1.37 6.11
CA PHE A 153 -15.48 1.09 5.66
C PHE A 153 -16.03 2.17 4.72
N PRO A 154 -16.02 3.48 5.08
CA PRO A 154 -16.52 4.52 4.20
C PRO A 154 -15.67 4.65 2.92
N ALA A 155 -14.34 4.52 3.04
CA ALA A 155 -13.45 4.59 1.88
C ALA A 155 -13.70 3.46 0.88
N LEU A 156 -13.90 2.24 1.37
CA LEU A 156 -14.20 1.08 0.54
C LEU A 156 -15.56 1.22 -0.16
N LEU A 157 -16.59 1.67 0.55
CA LEU A 157 -17.91 1.91 -0.04
C LEU A 157 -17.84 2.93 -1.18
N VAL A 158 -17.15 4.06 -0.96
CA VAL A 158 -16.99 5.06 -2.01
C VAL A 158 -16.19 4.50 -3.20
N ALA A 159 -15.14 3.71 -2.96
CA ALA A 159 -14.37 3.09 -4.03
C ALA A 159 -15.24 2.15 -4.90
N ILE A 160 -16.06 1.31 -4.26
CA ILE A 160 -16.99 0.38 -4.94
C ILE A 160 -18.06 1.16 -5.73
N ILE A 161 -18.69 2.17 -5.11
CA ILE A 161 -19.73 2.99 -5.75
C ILE A 161 -19.15 3.73 -6.95
N THR A 162 -17.97 4.34 -6.78
CA THR A 162 -17.27 5.06 -7.86
C THR A 162 -16.98 4.13 -9.03
N TYR A 163 -16.48 2.93 -8.73
CA TYR A 163 -16.21 1.93 -9.77
C TYR A 163 -17.48 1.56 -10.54
N TYR A 164 -18.55 1.22 -9.81
CA TYR A 164 -19.82 0.80 -10.40
C TYR A 164 -20.43 1.91 -11.27
N TRP A 165 -20.46 3.15 -10.75
CA TRP A 165 -20.99 4.30 -11.46
C TRP A 165 -20.21 4.57 -12.75
N LEU A 166 -18.89 4.59 -12.68
CA LEU A 166 -18.05 4.87 -13.82
C LEU A 166 -18.07 3.73 -14.85
N ALA A 167 -18.08 2.48 -14.41
CA ALA A 167 -18.24 1.32 -15.30
C ALA A 167 -19.58 1.37 -16.05
N SER A 168 -20.68 1.73 -15.37
CA SER A 168 -21.99 1.87 -16.02
C SER A 168 -22.03 3.02 -17.04
N SER A 169 -21.26 4.10 -16.80
CA SER A 169 -21.19 5.23 -17.72
C SER A 169 -20.31 4.93 -18.94
N ASP A 170 -19.21 4.19 -18.77
CA ASP A 170 -18.33 3.80 -19.89
C ASP A 170 -19.03 2.80 -20.83
N ASP A 171 -19.86 1.89 -20.29
CA ASP A 171 -20.69 0.98 -21.08
C ASP A 171 -21.61 1.74 -22.07
N THR A 172 -22.23 2.84 -21.63
CA THR A 172 -23.09 3.64 -22.50
C THR A 172 -22.34 4.30 -23.65
N VAL A 173 -21.08 4.69 -23.43
CA VAL A 173 -20.24 5.35 -24.45
C VAL A 173 -19.73 4.35 -25.48
N ILE A 174 -19.29 3.17 -25.06
CA ILE A 174 -18.77 2.13 -25.97
C ILE A 174 -19.88 1.65 -26.91
N HIS A 175 -21.08 1.40 -26.39
CA HIS A 175 -22.22 1.00 -27.22
C HIS A 175 -22.71 2.11 -28.16
N ALA A 176 -22.62 3.38 -27.75
CA ALA A 176 -22.97 4.53 -28.61
C ALA A 176 -21.97 4.73 -29.76
N GLN A 177 -20.67 4.49 -29.54
CA GLN A 177 -19.66 4.56 -30.61
C GLN A 177 -19.81 3.43 -31.63
N ASN A 178 -20.10 2.21 -31.17
CA ASN A 178 -20.23 1.05 -32.05
C ASN A 178 -21.46 1.16 -32.98
N ARG A 179 -22.56 1.79 -32.51
CA ARG A 179 -23.73 2.10 -33.35
C ARG A 179 -23.44 3.14 -34.43
N ARG A 180 -22.70 4.21 -34.10
CA ARG A 180 -22.31 5.25 -35.09
C ARG A 180 -21.37 4.73 -36.18
N GLY A 181 -20.51 3.75 -35.86
CA GLY A 181 -19.66 3.09 -36.86
C GLY A 181 -20.44 2.19 -37.82
N SER A 182 -21.54 1.58 -37.37
CA SER A 182 -22.39 0.71 -38.20
C SER A 182 -23.34 1.45 -39.11
N GLU A 183 -23.72 2.70 -38.79
CA GLU A 183 -24.59 3.54 -39.64
C GLU A 183 -23.80 4.36 -40.68
N ALA A 184 -22.46 4.38 -40.57
CA ALA A 184 -21.56 5.08 -41.50
C ALA A 184 -21.05 4.17 -42.65
N HIS A 185 -21.48 2.91 -42.70
CA HIS A 185 -21.21 1.92 -43.75
C HIS A 185 -22.50 1.53 -44.45
#